data_AF-A3TI01-F1
#
_entry.id   AF-A3TI01-F1
#
_cell.length_a   1.000
_cell.length_b   1.000
_cell.length_c   1.000
_cell.angle_alpha   90.00
_cell.angle_beta   90.00
_cell.angle_gamma   90.00
#
_symmetry.space_group_name_H-M   'P 1'
#
loop_
_entity.id
_entity.type
_entity.pdbx_description
1 polymer ?
#
loop_
_entity_poly.entity_id
_entity_poly.type
_entity_poly.pdbx_seq_one_letter_code
_entity_poly.pdbx_strand_id
1 'polypeptide(L)'
;MWVPMALYGGVLSLVIWALPIAGWWNAAALISGWVAVIFAGSRLYASAEYVLTRDALTRRSRGTVETLPVASITTVYGHYDHAGDVLSISGETVGFSLQLGTDDVSGLLAALGPLLVELGRDQKVIEDERARRWLGLPGGGLRDPWIAPPSNT
;
A
#
# COMPACT_ATOMS: atom_id res chain seq x y z
N MET A 1 -9.19 7.99 4.92
CA MET A 1 -9.86 9.26 5.29
C MET A 1 -10.98 9.55 4.29
N TRP A 2 -12.26 9.42 4.68
CA TRP A 2 -13.45 9.62 3.83
C TRP A 2 -14.09 11.02 3.95
N VAL A 3 -13.59 11.83 4.88
CA VAL A 3 -14.21 13.10 5.33
C VAL A 3 -14.42 14.13 4.22
N PRO A 4 -13.47 14.41 3.30
CA PRO A 4 -13.69 15.46 2.29
C PRO A 4 -14.78 15.08 1.28
N MET A 5 -14.89 13.80 0.92
CA MET A 5 -15.86 13.33 -0.09
C MET A 5 -17.31 13.36 0.44
N ALA A 6 -17.49 12.99 1.70
CA ALA A 6 -18.79 13.09 2.38
C ALA A 6 -19.25 14.55 2.52
N LEU A 7 -18.30 15.49 2.78
CA LEU A 7 -18.57 16.92 2.84
C LEU A 7 -19.00 17.49 1.49
N TYR A 8 -18.27 17.19 0.42
CA TYR A 8 -18.62 17.64 -0.93
C TYR A 8 -19.98 17.09 -1.40
N GLY A 9 -20.23 15.79 -1.19
CA GLY A 9 -21.51 15.20 -1.56
C GLY A 9 -22.68 15.70 -0.69
N GLY A 10 -22.44 15.98 0.60
CA GLY A 10 -23.42 16.60 1.49
C GLY A 10 -23.82 18.01 1.05
N VAL A 11 -22.85 18.84 0.65
CA VAL A 11 -23.09 20.21 0.13
C VAL A 11 -23.83 20.15 -1.21
N LEU A 12 -23.45 19.24 -2.12
CA LEU A 12 -24.14 19.07 -3.41
C LEU A 12 -25.61 18.64 -3.21
N SER A 13 -25.86 17.80 -2.21
CA SER A 13 -27.22 17.33 -1.87
C SER A 13 -28.09 18.46 -1.34
N LEU A 14 -27.53 19.36 -0.51
CA LEU A 14 -28.21 20.57 -0.02
C LEU A 14 -28.57 21.54 -1.14
N VAL A 15 -27.68 21.75 -2.11
CA VAL A 15 -27.93 22.64 -3.26
C VAL A 15 -29.06 22.12 -4.15
N ILE A 16 -29.11 20.80 -4.40
CA ILE A 16 -30.16 20.20 -5.22
C ILE A 16 -31.52 20.18 -4.48
N TRP A 17 -31.52 20.01 -3.16
CA TRP A 17 -32.73 20.13 -2.34
C TRP A 17 -33.26 21.56 -2.22
N ALA A 18 -32.38 22.57 -2.34
CA ALA A 18 -32.76 23.99 -2.28
C ALA A 18 -33.33 24.54 -3.59
N LEU A 19 -33.28 23.78 -4.69
CA LEU A 19 -33.85 24.20 -5.98
C LEU A 19 -35.39 24.04 -5.98
N PRO A 20 -36.16 25.02 -6.49
CA PRO A 20 -37.62 25.07 -6.35
C PRO A 20 -38.38 24.07 -7.24
N ILE A 21 -37.69 23.09 -7.81
CA ILE A 21 -38.23 22.09 -8.74
C ILE A 21 -38.43 20.78 -7.95
N ALA A 22 -39.28 20.79 -6.93
CA ALA A 22 -39.47 19.63 -6.05
C ALA A 22 -40.26 18.51 -6.78
N GLY A 23 -39.53 17.60 -7.42
CA GLY A 23 -40.07 16.39 -8.03
C GLY A 23 -39.12 15.20 -7.83
N TRP A 24 -39.66 13.98 -7.92
CA TRP A 24 -38.91 12.71 -7.81
C TRP A 24 -37.72 12.61 -8.80
N TRP A 25 -37.71 13.40 -9.87
CA TRP A 25 -36.60 13.56 -10.81
C TRP A 25 -35.31 14.10 -10.15
N ASN A 26 -35.41 14.94 -9.11
CA ASN A 26 -34.23 15.40 -8.36
C ASN A 26 -33.59 14.27 -7.57
N ALA A 27 -34.39 13.34 -7.05
CA ALA A 27 -33.87 12.16 -6.37
C ALA A 27 -33.13 11.24 -7.37
N ALA A 28 -33.66 11.06 -8.58
CA ALA A 28 -32.98 10.32 -9.64
C ALA A 28 -31.64 10.96 -10.03
N ALA A 29 -31.60 12.29 -10.19
CA ALA A 29 -30.37 13.04 -10.48
C ALA A 29 -29.35 12.94 -9.34
N LEU A 30 -29.80 13.05 -8.08
CA LEU A 30 -28.97 12.88 -6.89
C LEU A 30 -28.36 11.48 -6.81
N ILE A 31 -29.17 10.43 -7.03
CA ILE A 31 -28.68 9.05 -7.00
C ILE A 31 -27.61 8.83 -8.07
N SER A 32 -27.86 9.26 -9.32
CA SER A 32 -26.85 9.14 -10.38
C SER A 32 -25.59 9.95 -10.11
N GLY A 33 -25.72 11.15 -9.52
CA GLY A 33 -24.59 12.00 -9.14
C GLY A 33 -23.74 11.36 -8.04
N TRP A 34 -24.37 10.79 -7.01
CA TRP A 34 -23.67 10.06 -5.95
C TRP A 34 -23.02 8.78 -6.47
N VAL A 35 -23.66 8.04 -7.38
CA VAL A 35 -23.04 6.87 -8.01
C VAL A 35 -21.80 7.28 -8.80
N ALA A 36 -21.84 8.37 -9.56
CA ALA A 36 -20.68 8.88 -10.29
C ALA A 36 -19.56 9.35 -9.33
N VAL A 37 -19.89 10.01 -8.22
CA VAL A 37 -18.92 10.44 -7.20
C VAL A 37 -18.30 9.24 -6.49
N ILE A 38 -19.10 8.25 -6.08
CA ILE A 38 -18.62 7.01 -5.46
C ILE A 38 -17.72 6.24 -6.43
N PHE A 39 -18.11 6.15 -7.71
CA PHE A 39 -17.31 5.49 -8.74
C PHE A 39 -16.01 6.23 -9.07
N ALA A 40 -16.04 7.56 -9.15
CA ALA A 40 -14.85 8.38 -9.32
C ALA A 40 -13.93 8.28 -8.08
N GLY A 41 -14.52 8.27 -6.88
CA GLY A 41 -13.81 8.06 -5.63
C GLY A 41 -13.16 6.70 -5.54
N SER A 42 -13.87 5.61 -5.86
CA SER A 42 -13.30 4.27 -5.82
C SER A 42 -12.14 4.11 -6.81
N ARG A 43 -12.16 4.79 -7.95
CA ARG A 43 -11.02 4.86 -8.88
C ARG A 43 -9.85 5.69 -8.33
N LEU A 44 -10.11 6.82 -7.68
CA LEU A 44 -9.07 7.68 -7.10
C LEU A 44 -8.42 7.07 -5.85
N TYR A 45 -9.20 6.35 -5.05
CA TYR A 45 -8.79 5.69 -3.81
C TYR A 45 -8.52 4.20 -3.95
N ALA A 46 -8.48 3.67 -5.19
CA ALA A 46 -8.13 2.26 -5.42
C ALA A 46 -6.79 1.94 -4.74
N SER A 47 -6.82 0.98 -3.81
CA SER A 47 -5.63 0.50 -3.10
C SER A 47 -4.63 -0.07 -4.10
N ALA A 48 -3.35 0.18 -3.86
CA ALA A 48 -2.30 -0.43 -4.66
C ALA A 48 -2.24 -1.93 -4.31
N GLU A 49 -2.44 -2.79 -5.30
CA GLU A 49 -2.21 -4.22 -5.20
C GLU A 49 -0.74 -4.50 -5.49
N TYR A 50 -0.11 -5.32 -4.65
CA TYR A 50 1.29 -5.68 -4.80
C TYR A 50 1.41 -7.18 -5.04
N VAL A 51 2.13 -7.55 -6.10
CA VAL A 51 2.39 -8.94 -6.47
C VAL A 51 3.90 -9.13 -6.53
N LEU A 52 4.40 -10.02 -5.69
CA LEU A 52 5.79 -10.41 -5.69
C LEU A 52 5.98 -11.73 -6.46
N THR A 53 6.91 -11.71 -7.41
CA THR A 53 7.42 -12.90 -8.11
C THR A 53 8.92 -13.04 -7.82
N ARG A 54 9.54 -14.14 -8.24
CA ARG A 54 11.00 -14.32 -8.07
C ARG A 54 11.82 -13.23 -8.78
N ASP A 55 11.34 -12.75 -9.92
CA ASP A 55 12.10 -11.85 -10.79
C ASP A 55 11.69 -10.39 -10.63
N ALA A 56 10.48 -10.11 -10.16
CA ALA A 56 9.95 -8.75 -10.07
C ALA A 56 8.92 -8.55 -8.95
N LEU A 57 8.92 -7.34 -8.39
CA LEU A 57 7.86 -6.78 -7.57
C LEU A 57 6.98 -5.90 -8.46
N THR A 58 5.70 -6.23 -8.57
CA THR A 58 4.75 -5.48 -9.41
C THR A 58 3.74 -4.77 -8.53
N ARG A 59 3.54 -3.47 -8.80
CA ARG A 59 2.50 -2.64 -8.20
C ARG A 59 1.43 -2.37 -9.24
N ARG A 60 0.18 -2.77 -8.97
CA ARG A 60 -0.98 -2.36 -9.75
C ARG A 60 -1.75 -1.33 -8.96
N SER A 61 -1.83 -0.11 -9.49
CA SER A 61 -2.60 0.97 -8.89
C SER A 61 -3.29 1.76 -9.99
N ARG A 62 -4.58 2.07 -9.81
CA ARG A 62 -5.35 2.94 -10.71
C ARG A 62 -5.30 2.53 -12.20
N GLY A 63 -5.16 1.24 -12.49
CA GLY A 63 -5.04 0.71 -13.86
C GLY A 63 -3.66 0.81 -14.49
N THR A 64 -2.68 1.41 -13.80
CA THR A 64 -1.27 1.38 -14.17
C THR A 64 -0.59 0.20 -13.48
N VAL A 65 0.24 -0.51 -14.23
CA VAL A 65 1.08 -1.58 -13.71
C VAL A 65 2.53 -1.11 -13.79
N GLU A 66 3.14 -0.97 -12.63
CA GLU A 66 4.56 -0.65 -12.51
C GLU A 66 5.29 -1.91 -12.03
N THR A 67 6.41 -2.23 -12.68
CA THR A 67 7.18 -3.42 -12.38
C THR A 67 8.59 -3.02 -12.01
N LEU A 68 9.02 -3.43 -10.81
CA LEU A 68 10.37 -3.27 -10.32
C LEU A 68 11.07 -4.65 -10.34
N PRO A 69 12.00 -4.90 -11.26
CA PRO A 69 12.80 -6.12 -11.23
C PRO A 69 13.54 -6.24 -9.90
N VAL A 70 13.53 -7.42 -9.28
CA VAL A 70 14.22 -7.66 -8.00
C VAL A 70 15.73 -7.43 -8.15
N ALA A 71 16.27 -7.75 -9.31
CA ALA A 71 17.66 -7.47 -9.67
C ALA A 71 17.99 -5.98 -9.82
N SER A 72 17.00 -5.09 -9.89
CA SER A 72 17.19 -3.63 -9.97
C SER A 72 16.98 -2.92 -8.64
N ILE A 73 16.58 -3.65 -7.59
CA ILE A 73 16.40 -3.07 -6.26
C ILE A 73 17.76 -2.66 -5.71
N THR A 74 17.90 -1.37 -5.41
CA THR A 74 19.12 -0.75 -4.90
C THR A 74 19.01 -0.43 -3.42
N THR A 75 17.83 -0.04 -2.94
CA THR A 75 17.66 0.40 -1.55
C THR A 75 16.34 -0.09 -0.98
N VAL A 76 16.38 -0.61 0.24
CA VAL A 76 15.21 -0.93 1.05
C VAL A 76 15.42 -0.35 2.44
N TYR A 77 14.57 0.61 2.81
CA TYR A 77 14.71 1.35 4.05
C TYR A 77 13.35 1.56 4.72
N GLY A 78 13.35 1.64 6.04
CA GLY A 78 12.14 1.66 6.84
C GLY A 78 11.95 3.00 7.55
N HIS A 79 10.83 3.68 7.32
CA HIS A 79 10.55 4.98 7.92
C HIS A 79 9.12 5.08 8.44
N TYR A 80 8.79 6.21 9.08
CA TYR A 80 7.45 6.50 9.56
C TYR A 80 6.87 7.64 8.72
N ASP A 81 5.63 7.47 8.26
CA ASP A 81 4.85 8.49 7.55
C ASP A 81 3.57 8.82 8.33
N HIS A 82 2.84 9.85 7.93
CA HIS A 82 1.62 10.35 8.56
C HIS A 82 0.53 9.28 8.77
N ALA A 83 0.58 8.16 8.03
CA ALA A 83 -0.34 7.03 8.13
C ALA A 83 0.20 5.82 8.93
N GLY A 84 1.45 5.87 9.42
CA GLY A 84 2.09 4.81 10.19
C GLY A 84 3.45 4.38 9.64
N ASP A 85 3.88 3.16 10.00
CA ASP A 85 5.14 2.60 9.53
C ASP A 85 5.10 2.25 8.03
N VAL A 86 6.14 2.66 7.29
CA VAL A 86 6.25 2.50 5.84
C VAL A 86 7.61 1.89 5.47
N LEU A 87 7.58 0.86 4.63
CA LEU A 87 8.78 0.32 3.98
C LEU A 87 8.89 0.89 2.57
N SER A 88 9.99 1.59 2.28
CA SER A 88 10.30 2.06 0.93
C SER A 88 11.28 1.10 0.25
N ILE A 89 10.94 0.71 -0.97
CA ILE A 89 11.75 -0.15 -1.85
C ILE A 89 12.00 0.65 -3.11
N SER A 90 13.25 0.95 -3.42
CA SER A 90 13.64 1.66 -4.65
C SER A 90 14.63 0.85 -5.48
N GLY A 91 14.48 0.97 -6.79
CA GLY A 91 15.53 0.66 -7.75
C GLY A 91 15.91 1.88 -8.56
N GLU A 92 16.64 1.65 -9.65
CA GLU A 92 17.21 2.72 -10.49
C GLU A 92 16.16 3.63 -11.14
N THR A 93 14.98 3.08 -11.47
CA THR A 93 13.96 3.78 -12.26
C THR A 93 12.61 3.91 -11.55
N VAL A 94 12.32 3.03 -10.60
CA VAL A 94 11.01 2.92 -9.95
C VAL A 94 11.19 2.67 -8.46
N GLY A 95 10.31 3.26 -7.64
CA GLY A 95 10.25 3.02 -6.20
C GLY A 95 8.82 2.87 -5.70
N PHE A 96 8.65 2.04 -4.69
CA PHE A 96 7.39 1.72 -4.04
C PHE A 96 7.48 2.00 -2.54
N SER A 97 6.39 2.51 -1.98
CA SER A 97 6.23 2.69 -0.54
C SER A 97 5.07 1.82 -0.08
N LEU A 98 5.37 0.90 0.84
CA LEU A 98 4.47 -0.10 1.38
C LEU A 98 4.07 0.30 2.79
N GLN A 99 2.78 0.59 3.01
CA GLN A 99 2.24 0.82 4.35
C GLN A 99 2.14 -0.50 5.10
N LEU A 100 2.81 -0.60 6.24
CA LEU A 100 2.79 -1.79 7.08
C LEU A 100 1.46 -1.92 7.82
N GLY A 101 1.10 -3.15 8.19
CA GLY A 101 -0.15 -3.45 8.92
C GLY A 101 -1.38 -3.65 8.03
N THR A 102 -1.19 -3.71 6.70
CA THR A 102 -2.22 -4.22 5.77
C THR A 102 -1.96 -5.71 5.47
N ASP A 103 -3.03 -6.50 5.37
CA ASP A 103 -2.93 -7.96 5.21
C ASP A 103 -2.14 -8.35 3.95
N ASP A 104 -2.38 -7.65 2.84
CA ASP A 104 -1.70 -7.89 1.55
C ASP A 104 -0.19 -7.60 1.60
N VAL A 105 0.23 -6.60 2.38
CA VAL A 105 1.64 -6.22 2.50
C VAL A 105 2.38 -7.16 3.43
N SER A 106 1.74 -7.65 4.49
CA SER A 106 2.38 -8.52 5.50
C SER A 106 2.85 -9.85 4.88
N GLY A 107 2.01 -10.46 4.03
CA GLY A 107 2.39 -11.66 3.27
C GLY A 107 3.49 -11.40 2.23
N LEU A 108 3.47 -10.24 1.59
CA LEU A 108 4.48 -9.85 0.61
C LEU A 108 5.86 -9.65 1.23
N LEU A 109 5.93 -9.04 2.42
CA LEU A 109 7.19 -8.82 3.13
C LEU A 109 7.84 -10.13 3.59
N ALA A 110 7.01 -11.08 4.07
CA ALA A 110 7.47 -12.41 4.45
C ALA A 110 8.09 -13.19 3.28
N ALA A 111 7.69 -12.88 2.04
CA ALA A 111 8.27 -13.48 0.83
C ALA A 111 9.45 -12.67 0.27
N LEU A 112 9.43 -11.34 0.39
CA LEU A 112 10.47 -10.46 -0.14
C LEU A 112 11.81 -10.62 0.57
N GLY A 113 11.80 -10.71 1.91
CA GLY A 113 13.02 -10.88 2.71
C GLY A 113 13.83 -12.10 2.28
N PRO A 114 13.26 -13.32 2.34
CA PRO A 114 13.95 -14.54 1.90
C PRO A 114 14.42 -14.48 0.45
N LEU A 115 13.65 -13.87 -0.45
CA LEU A 115 14.03 -13.72 -1.85
C LEU A 115 15.28 -12.83 -2.01
N LEU A 116 15.37 -11.72 -1.27
CA LEU A 116 16.55 -10.86 -1.30
C LEU A 116 17.80 -11.56 -0.73
N VAL A 117 17.62 -12.45 0.25
CA VAL A 117 18.71 -13.29 0.80
C VAL A 117 19.13 -14.38 -0.17
N GLU A 118 18.19 -15.09 -0.81
CA GLU A 118 18.46 -16.12 -1.83
C GLU A 118 19.30 -15.54 -2.98
N LEU A 119 19.03 -14.28 -3.34
CA LEU A 119 19.77 -13.54 -4.37
C LEU A 119 21.06 -12.88 -3.87
N GLY A 120 21.42 -13.04 -2.59
CA GLY A 120 22.65 -12.51 -1.99
C GLY A 120 22.73 -10.98 -1.93
N ARG A 121 21.58 -10.29 -1.82
CA ARG A 121 21.48 -8.82 -1.88
C ARG A 121 21.19 -8.15 -0.54
N ASP A 122 20.89 -8.92 0.50
CA ASP A 122 20.50 -8.45 1.82
C ASP A 122 21.53 -7.52 2.50
N GLN A 123 22.82 -7.66 2.20
CA GLN A 123 23.88 -6.83 2.79
C GLN A 123 24.13 -5.53 2.05
N LYS A 124 23.77 -5.44 0.76
CA LYS A 124 24.02 -4.26 -0.07
C LYS A 124 22.80 -3.36 -0.23
N VAL A 125 21.61 -3.94 -0.14
CA VAL A 125 20.35 -3.26 -0.46
C VAL A 125 19.60 -2.79 0.78
N ILE A 126 19.79 -3.47 1.92
CA ILE A 126 19.03 -3.20 3.14
C ILE A 126 19.92 -2.44 4.12
N GLU A 127 19.73 -1.12 4.16
CA GLU A 127 20.57 -0.21 4.95
C GLU A 127 20.18 -0.20 6.44
N ASP A 128 18.88 -0.36 6.73
CA ASP A 128 18.35 -0.17 8.08
C ASP A 128 18.04 -1.49 8.81
N GLU A 129 18.40 -1.53 10.10
CA GLU A 129 18.01 -2.59 11.04
C GLU A 129 16.47 -2.75 11.12
N ARG A 130 15.74 -1.64 11.02
CA ARG A 130 14.27 -1.63 11.00
C ARG A 130 13.71 -2.30 9.75
N ALA A 131 14.27 -2.02 8.58
CA ALA A 131 13.87 -2.66 7.33
C ALA A 131 14.15 -4.16 7.38
N ARG A 132 15.32 -4.56 7.92
CA ARG A 132 15.63 -5.98 8.18
C ARG A 132 14.58 -6.64 9.06
N ARG A 133 14.15 -6.00 10.15
CA ARG A 133 13.09 -6.53 11.02
C ARG A 133 11.77 -6.75 10.28
N TRP A 134 11.33 -5.78 9.50
CA TRP A 134 10.06 -5.88 8.78
C TRP A 134 10.09 -6.89 7.63
N LEU A 135 11.26 -7.12 7.04
CA LEU A 135 11.50 -8.19 6.08
C LEU A 135 11.72 -9.55 6.75
N GLY A 136 11.71 -9.60 8.09
CA GLY A 136 11.97 -10.81 8.87
C GLY A 136 13.40 -11.33 8.71
N LEU A 137 14.39 -10.47 8.49
CA LEU A 137 15.78 -10.89 8.26
C LEU A 137 16.62 -10.88 9.55
N PRO A 138 17.64 -11.77 9.64
CA PRO A 138 18.56 -11.80 10.77
C PRO A 138 19.31 -10.48 10.92
N GLY A 139 19.57 -10.07 12.17
CA GLY A 139 20.26 -8.82 12.49
C GLY A 139 19.39 -7.56 12.47
N GLY A 140 18.06 -7.69 12.48
CA GLY A 140 17.09 -6.58 12.62
C GLY A 140 16.75 -6.14 14.06
N GLY A 141 17.46 -6.69 15.06
CA GLY A 141 17.26 -6.42 16.49
C GLY A 141 15.92 -6.92 17.04
N LEU A 142 15.95 -7.48 18.26
CA LEU A 142 14.85 -8.15 18.97
C LEU A 142 14.20 -9.34 18.21
N ARG A 143 14.82 -10.51 18.44
CA ARG A 143 14.39 -11.87 18.08
C ARG A 143 14.25 -12.14 16.58
N ASP A 144 15.17 -12.95 16.07
CA ASP A 144 15.04 -13.60 14.77
C ASP A 144 13.74 -14.42 14.74
N PRO A 145 12.75 -14.12 13.89
CA PRO A 145 11.51 -14.89 13.81
C PRO A 145 11.73 -16.33 13.33
N TRP A 146 12.91 -16.65 12.81
CA TRP A 146 13.31 -17.95 12.30
C TRP A 146 14.08 -18.81 13.31
N ILE A 147 14.50 -18.25 14.45
CA ILE A 147 15.13 -19.03 15.51
C ILE A 147 14.02 -19.59 16.38
N ALA A 148 13.77 -20.90 16.27
CA ALA A 148 12.87 -21.61 17.16
C ALA A 148 13.26 -21.32 18.62
N PRO A 149 12.29 -21.08 19.52
CA PRO A 149 12.60 -20.88 20.93
C PRO A 149 13.41 -22.09 21.43
N PRO A 150 14.47 -21.89 22.24
CA PRO A 150 15.20 -23.01 22.81
C PRO A 150 14.19 -23.90 23.54
N SER A 151 14.15 -25.18 23.18
CA SER A 151 13.38 -26.18 23.92
C SER A 151 13.99 -26.23 25.32
N ASN A 152 13.28 -25.72 26.32
CA ASN A 152 13.70 -25.77 27.71
C ASN A 152 13.93 -27.25 28.12
N THR A 153 15.20 -27.65 28.20
CA THR A 153 15.69 -28.85 28.89
C THR A 153 16.49 -28.42 30.09
#